data_AF-A0A0D2KLN2-F1
#
_entry.id   AF-A0A0D2KLN2-F1
#
_cell.length_a   1.000
_cell.length_b   1.000
_cell.length_c   1.000
_cell.angle_alpha   90.00
_cell.angle_beta   90.00
_cell.angle_gamma   90.00
#
_symmetry.space_group_name_H-M   'P 1'
#
loop_
_entity.id
_entity.type
_entity.pdbx_description
1 polymer ?
#
loop_
_entity_poly.entity_id
_entity_poly.type
_entity_poly.pdbx_seq_one_letter_code
_entity_poly.pdbx_strand_id
1 'polypeptide(L)'
;MAAITRDEVHAPTIVLQMKAAANRMYSCNDYFGAASIYSTILNQFTQNMPTLLVRIVQCNRAACSIELGRYQDAVPDLQEVIRVHIDTCDGLALTQKAHFRLARCYCELGRYGDAMQEMERYRELIGGQPKLAETSLYTRILGGIISREQAAGQSASPPSVAHFPHHARGPVHHPTNGKPHGYQLRYEIRVFNIATPIIRYDMVPAALCTTDPPEMQTRIFLANLVKKHHSEVMKLHPWTCWNCPARAVSLVHTPASYIHLSDPQVVDFAQPVCINGGVCEKAAREMMNKEMRLVAAQAKAAI
;
A
#
# COMPACT_ATOMS: atom_id res chain seq x y z
N MET A 1 28.33 -53.24 10.28
CA MET A 1 27.63 -52.26 11.15
C MET A 1 28.50 -51.02 11.25
N ALA A 2 28.35 -50.09 10.32
CA ALA A 2 29.13 -48.85 10.30
C ALA A 2 28.51 -47.84 11.26
N ALA A 3 29.37 -47.24 12.08
CA ALA A 3 29.03 -46.36 13.18
C ALA A 3 28.23 -45.15 12.72
N ILE A 4 27.05 -44.97 13.30
CA ILE A 4 26.31 -43.71 13.30
C ILE A 4 27.11 -42.77 14.20
N THR A 5 27.78 -41.78 13.60
CA THR A 5 28.50 -40.74 14.32
C THR A 5 27.52 -39.93 15.15
N ARG A 6 27.86 -39.71 16.43
CA ARG A 6 27.03 -39.02 17.45
C ARG A 6 26.72 -37.55 17.15
N ASP A 7 27.20 -37.00 16.04
CA ASP A 7 27.14 -35.57 15.72
C ASP A 7 25.88 -35.13 14.94
N GLU A 8 25.11 -36.04 14.34
CA GLU A 8 23.96 -35.66 13.50
C GLU A 8 22.68 -35.31 14.30
N VAL A 9 22.57 -35.74 15.56
CA VAL A 9 21.39 -35.49 16.40
C VAL A 9 21.48 -34.16 17.19
N HIS A 10 22.64 -33.50 17.19
CA HIS A 10 22.86 -32.27 17.98
C HIS A 10 22.66 -30.96 17.21
N ALA A 11 22.90 -30.95 15.90
CA ALA A 11 22.86 -29.72 15.09
C ALA A 11 21.47 -29.02 15.11
N PRO A 12 20.33 -29.72 15.01
CA PRO A 12 19.02 -29.06 15.11
C PRO A 12 18.77 -28.48 16.50
N THR A 13 19.19 -29.18 17.56
CA THR A 13 18.97 -28.75 18.95
C THR A 13 19.77 -27.50 19.30
N ILE A 14 21.07 -27.46 18.96
CA ILE A 14 21.91 -26.29 19.21
C ILE A 14 21.43 -25.08 18.39
N VAL A 15 21.06 -25.28 17.13
CA VAL A 15 20.50 -24.22 16.29
C VAL A 15 19.19 -23.67 16.88
N LEU A 16 18.30 -24.52 17.38
CA LEU A 16 17.06 -24.07 18.00
C LEU A 16 17.32 -23.24 19.27
N GLN A 17 18.31 -23.63 20.08
CA GLN A 17 18.74 -22.86 21.26
C GLN A 17 19.34 -21.50 20.87
N MET A 18 20.22 -21.48 19.86
CA MET A 18 20.80 -20.24 19.32
C MET A 18 19.72 -19.32 18.75
N LYS A 19 18.78 -19.86 17.97
CA LYS A 19 17.63 -19.12 17.44
C LYS A 19 16.80 -18.52 18.57
N ALA A 20 16.54 -19.28 19.64
CA ALA A 20 15.82 -18.79 20.80
C ALA A 20 16.59 -17.69 21.55
N ALA A 21 17.91 -17.80 21.67
CA ALA A 21 18.75 -16.75 22.23
C ALA A 21 18.71 -15.46 21.38
N ALA A 22 18.86 -15.59 20.06
CA ALA A 22 18.75 -14.45 19.13
C ALA A 22 17.37 -13.78 19.19
N ASN A 23 16.29 -14.56 19.29
CA ASN A 23 14.94 -14.03 19.48
C ASN A 23 14.81 -13.22 20.79
N ARG A 24 15.41 -13.70 21.89
CA ARG A 24 15.42 -12.94 23.16
C ARG A 24 16.18 -11.62 23.01
N MET A 25 17.33 -11.62 22.35
CA MET A 25 18.10 -10.41 22.09
C MET A 25 17.32 -9.43 21.21
N TYR A 26 16.65 -9.92 20.17
CA TYR A 26 15.75 -9.12 19.33
C TYR A 26 14.64 -8.47 20.16
N SER A 27 13.99 -9.22 21.06
CA SER A 27 12.95 -8.68 21.96
C SER A 27 13.48 -7.64 22.94
N CYS A 28 14.77 -7.67 23.29
CA CYS A 28 15.44 -6.66 24.10
C CYS A 28 16.00 -5.49 23.29
N ASN A 29 15.65 -5.39 21.99
CA ASN A 29 16.17 -4.40 21.04
C ASN A 29 17.68 -4.48 20.77
N ASP A 30 18.35 -5.56 21.17
CA ASP A 30 19.72 -5.85 20.77
C ASP A 30 19.73 -6.54 19.39
N TYR A 31 19.46 -5.75 18.36
CA TYR A 31 19.38 -6.23 16.99
C TYR A 31 20.75 -6.63 16.43
N PHE A 32 21.83 -5.97 16.88
CA PHE A 32 23.18 -6.28 16.44
C PHE A 32 23.63 -7.65 16.95
N GLY A 33 23.45 -7.91 18.25
CA GLY A 33 23.77 -9.20 18.83
C GLY A 33 22.87 -10.32 18.29
N ALA A 34 21.58 -10.06 18.09
CA ALA A 34 20.67 -11.00 17.44
C ALA A 34 21.12 -11.34 16.00
N ALA A 35 21.47 -10.34 15.18
CA ALA A 35 21.95 -10.52 13.81
C ALA A 35 23.27 -11.31 13.76
N SER A 36 24.16 -11.10 14.74
CA SER A 36 25.40 -11.85 14.88
C SER A 36 25.12 -13.34 15.07
N ILE A 37 24.24 -13.71 16.01
CA ILE A 37 23.88 -15.11 16.25
C ILE A 37 23.22 -15.74 15.02
N TYR A 38 22.28 -15.05 14.36
CA TYR A 38 21.67 -15.57 13.14
C TYR A 38 22.70 -15.78 12.01
N SER A 39 23.69 -14.91 11.90
CA SER A 39 24.78 -15.07 10.93
C SER A 39 25.64 -16.30 11.25
N THR A 40 25.95 -16.54 12.53
CA THR A 40 26.64 -17.76 12.96
C THR A 40 25.84 -19.00 12.58
N ILE A 41 24.52 -19.00 12.81
CA ILE A 41 23.65 -20.11 12.43
C ILE A 41 23.75 -20.40 10.92
N LEU A 42 23.60 -19.36 10.09
CA LEU A 42 23.61 -19.50 8.62
C LEU A 42 24.99 -19.87 8.07
N ASN A 43 26.07 -19.43 8.69
CA ASN A 43 27.42 -19.72 8.21
C ASN A 43 27.89 -21.13 8.60
N GLN A 44 27.46 -21.64 9.75
CA GLN A 44 28.01 -22.88 10.31
C GLN A 44 27.08 -24.09 10.19
N PHE A 45 25.76 -23.89 10.17
CA PHE A 45 24.81 -24.99 10.32
C PHE A 45 23.89 -25.21 9.11
N THR A 46 23.96 -24.38 8.07
CA THR A 46 23.00 -24.41 6.94
C THR A 46 22.87 -25.76 6.26
N GLN A 47 23.95 -26.52 6.08
CA GLN A 47 23.91 -27.82 5.41
C GLN A 47 23.09 -28.88 6.17
N ASN A 48 22.96 -28.74 7.49
CA ASN A 48 22.29 -29.72 8.36
C ASN A 48 20.94 -29.20 8.91
N MET A 49 20.43 -28.09 8.37
CA MET A 49 19.16 -27.50 8.80
C MET A 49 18.02 -27.83 7.82
N PRO A 50 16.80 -28.10 8.32
CA PRO A 50 15.62 -28.16 7.46
C PRO A 50 15.43 -26.85 6.69
N THR A 51 15.04 -26.92 5.42
CA THR A 51 14.87 -25.76 4.53
C THR A 51 13.99 -24.66 5.13
N LEU A 52 12.89 -25.04 5.79
CA LEU A 52 12.01 -24.09 6.46
C LEU A 52 12.72 -23.34 7.60
N LEU A 53 13.59 -24.01 8.35
CA LEU A 53 14.35 -23.39 9.43
C LEU A 53 15.38 -22.40 8.89
N VAL A 54 16.07 -22.74 7.79
CA VAL A 54 16.98 -21.81 7.09
C VAL A 54 16.24 -20.52 6.70
N ARG A 55 15.07 -20.65 6.06
CA ARG A 55 14.24 -19.50 5.66
C ARG A 55 13.79 -18.66 6.85
N ILE A 56 13.40 -19.30 7.97
CA ILE A 56 13.02 -18.59 9.19
C ILE A 56 14.19 -17.76 9.72
N VAL A 57 15.39 -18.35 9.77
CA VAL A 57 16.61 -17.67 10.26
C VAL A 57 16.99 -16.50 9.35
N GLN A 58 16.98 -16.68 8.03
CA GLN A 58 17.21 -15.60 7.06
C GLN A 58 16.22 -14.45 7.23
N CYS A 59 14.92 -14.77 7.32
CA CYS A 59 13.89 -13.76 7.49
C CYS A 59 14.07 -13.00 8.82
N ASN A 60 14.49 -13.68 9.90
CA ASN A 60 14.77 -13.04 11.17
C ASN A 60 16.05 -12.18 11.16
N ARG A 61 17.11 -12.61 10.48
CA ARG A 61 18.32 -11.80 10.29
C ARG A 61 18.00 -10.52 9.51
N ALA A 62 17.23 -10.63 8.42
CA ALA A 62 16.75 -9.48 7.67
C ALA A 62 15.95 -8.50 8.54
N ALA A 63 15.13 -9.00 9.49
CA ALA A 63 14.42 -8.15 10.44
C ALA A 63 15.37 -7.32 11.30
N CYS A 64 16.45 -7.94 11.81
CA CYS A 64 17.47 -7.24 12.58
C CYS A 64 18.12 -6.13 11.74
N SER A 65 18.50 -6.43 10.49
CA SER A 65 19.06 -5.45 9.57
C SER A 65 18.12 -4.27 9.31
N ILE A 66 16.81 -4.53 9.15
CA ILE A 66 15.79 -3.50 8.98
C ILE A 66 15.71 -2.58 10.21
N GLU A 67 15.69 -3.13 11.42
CA GLU A 67 15.63 -2.33 12.65
C GLU A 67 16.93 -1.55 12.92
N LEU A 68 18.07 -2.01 12.36
CA LEU A 68 19.33 -1.26 12.33
C LEU A 68 19.42 -0.22 11.20
N GLY A 69 18.38 -0.05 10.38
CA GLY A 69 18.38 0.84 9.22
C GLY A 69 19.24 0.37 8.04
N ARG A 70 19.73 -0.88 8.08
CA ARG A 70 20.58 -1.49 7.04
C ARG A 70 19.72 -2.20 6.00
N TYR A 71 18.93 -1.43 5.27
CA TYR A 71 17.94 -1.97 4.32
C TYR A 71 18.59 -2.73 3.16
N GLN A 72 19.74 -2.26 2.66
CA GLN A 72 20.47 -2.92 1.57
C GLN A 72 20.94 -4.33 1.98
N ASP A 73 21.39 -4.49 3.23
CA ASP A 73 21.88 -5.77 3.77
C ASP A 73 20.73 -6.77 3.98
N ALA A 74 19.50 -6.30 4.17
CA ALA A 74 18.33 -7.15 4.39
C ALA A 74 17.78 -7.76 3.08
N VAL A 75 18.01 -7.11 1.93
CA VAL A 75 17.42 -7.51 0.64
C VAL A 75 17.78 -8.94 0.22
N PRO A 76 19.06 -9.38 0.25
CA PRO A 76 19.43 -10.73 -0.21
C PRO A 76 18.76 -11.84 0.60
N ASP A 77 18.68 -11.68 1.93
CA ASP A 77 18.01 -12.64 2.81
C ASP A 77 16.53 -12.78 2.47
N LEU A 78 15.85 -11.65 2.21
CA LEU A 78 14.42 -11.65 1.88
C LEU A 78 14.16 -12.24 0.49
N GLN A 79 14.99 -11.91 -0.50
CA GLN A 79 14.90 -12.48 -1.84
C GLN A 79 15.10 -13.99 -1.82
N GLU A 80 16.04 -14.49 -1.03
CA GLU A 80 16.27 -15.94 -0.89
C GLU A 80 15.10 -16.65 -0.20
N VAL A 81 14.51 -16.03 0.83
CA VAL A 81 13.30 -16.55 1.48
C VAL A 81 12.13 -16.65 0.49
N ILE A 82 11.96 -15.66 -0.39
CA ILE A 82 10.90 -15.65 -1.42
C ILE A 82 11.18 -16.67 -2.53
N ARG A 83 12.44 -16.78 -2.96
CA ARG A 83 12.87 -17.70 -4.03
C ARG A 83 12.57 -19.16 -3.68
N VAL A 84 12.74 -19.54 -2.42
CA VAL A 84 12.49 -20.91 -1.96
C VAL A 84 11.01 -21.08 -1.63
N HIS A 85 10.28 -21.77 -2.52
CA HIS A 85 8.87 -22.08 -2.32
C HIS A 85 8.67 -23.28 -1.39
N ILE A 86 7.75 -23.16 -0.43
CA ILE A 86 7.33 -24.26 0.44
C ILE A 86 5.81 -24.21 0.56
N ASP A 87 5.14 -25.22 0.00
CA ASP A 87 3.68 -25.39 -0.04
C ASP A 87 3.09 -25.85 1.30
N THR A 88 3.37 -25.09 2.35
CA THR A 88 2.79 -25.29 3.68
C THR A 88 2.21 -23.97 4.18
N CYS A 89 1.24 -24.01 5.10
CA CYS A 89 0.67 -22.81 5.68
C CYS A 89 1.76 -21.89 6.30
N ASP A 90 2.71 -22.49 7.03
CA ASP A 90 3.84 -21.77 7.64
C ASP A 90 4.80 -21.22 6.57
N GLY A 91 5.05 -22.00 5.52
CA GLY A 91 5.88 -21.58 4.39
C GLY A 91 5.31 -20.39 3.64
N LEU A 92 4.00 -20.40 3.38
CA LEU A 92 3.28 -19.29 2.74
C LEU A 92 3.24 -18.05 3.64
N ALA A 93 2.98 -18.21 4.94
CA ALA A 93 2.96 -17.09 5.89
C ALA A 93 4.33 -16.42 6.00
N LEU A 94 5.41 -17.23 5.94
CA LEU A 94 6.77 -16.72 5.90
C LEU A 94 7.09 -15.97 4.61
N THR A 95 6.67 -16.51 3.45
CA THR A 95 6.81 -15.83 2.14
C THR A 95 6.09 -14.48 2.15
N GLN A 96 4.84 -14.46 2.64
CA GLN A 96 4.06 -13.24 2.79
C GLN A 96 4.82 -12.22 3.67
N LYS A 97 5.31 -12.63 4.84
CA LYS A 97 6.10 -11.76 5.73
C LYS A 97 7.37 -11.23 5.05
N ALA A 98 8.01 -12.02 4.19
CA ALA A 98 9.20 -11.61 3.46
C ALA A 98 8.89 -10.54 2.41
N HIS A 99 7.81 -10.67 1.63
CA HIS A 99 7.37 -9.64 0.69
C HIS A 99 7.11 -8.30 1.38
N PHE A 100 6.41 -8.31 2.52
CA PHE A 100 6.17 -7.08 3.30
C PHE A 100 7.46 -6.38 3.75
N ARG A 101 8.41 -7.17 4.26
CA ARG A 101 9.72 -6.66 4.71
C ARG A 101 10.54 -6.14 3.53
N LEU A 102 10.49 -6.81 2.39
CA LEU A 102 11.22 -6.40 1.19
C LEU A 102 10.64 -5.10 0.62
N ALA A 103 9.32 -4.95 0.62
CA ALA A 103 8.66 -3.70 0.28
C ALA A 103 9.11 -2.54 1.19
N ARG A 104 9.22 -2.78 2.51
CA ARG A 104 9.77 -1.79 3.46
C ARG A 104 11.20 -1.41 3.07
N CYS A 105 12.09 -2.38 2.82
CA CYS A 105 13.46 -2.10 2.40
C CYS A 105 13.51 -1.25 1.13
N TYR A 106 12.77 -1.62 0.09
CA TYR A 106 12.73 -0.86 -1.16
C TYR A 106 12.15 0.54 -0.98
N CYS A 107 11.12 0.71 -0.14
CA CYS A 107 10.59 2.03 0.19
C CYS A 107 11.65 2.94 0.83
N GLU A 108 12.40 2.43 1.80
CA GLU A 108 13.44 3.20 2.50
C GLU A 108 14.66 3.49 1.60
N LEU A 109 14.93 2.61 0.62
CA LEU A 109 15.94 2.82 -0.43
C LEU A 109 15.43 3.74 -1.57
N GLY A 110 14.20 4.25 -1.47
CA GLY A 110 13.57 5.07 -2.52
C GLY A 110 13.22 4.31 -3.80
N ARG A 111 13.31 2.98 -3.81
CA ARG A 111 12.94 2.12 -4.94
C ARG A 111 11.44 1.85 -4.94
N TYR A 112 10.64 2.91 -5.07
CA TYR A 112 9.19 2.82 -4.84
C TYR A 112 8.45 1.91 -5.82
N GLY A 113 8.89 1.80 -7.07
CA GLY A 113 8.30 0.88 -8.05
C GLY A 113 8.47 -0.59 -7.65
N ASP A 114 9.67 -0.96 -7.18
CA ASP A 114 9.93 -2.31 -6.66
C ASP A 114 9.15 -2.54 -5.36
N ALA A 115 9.08 -1.53 -4.48
CA ALA A 115 8.31 -1.61 -3.24
C ALA A 115 6.82 -1.88 -3.49
N MET A 116 6.25 -1.28 -4.54
CA MET A 116 4.86 -1.52 -4.94
C MET A 116 4.61 -2.96 -5.38
N GLN A 117 5.47 -3.51 -6.25
CA GLN A 117 5.35 -4.89 -6.72
C GLN A 117 5.38 -5.89 -5.56
N GLU A 118 6.26 -5.66 -4.57
CA GLU A 118 6.32 -6.53 -3.39
C GLU A 118 5.07 -6.38 -2.49
N MET A 119 4.47 -5.19 -2.40
CA MET A 119 3.20 -4.99 -1.68
C MET A 119 2.01 -5.66 -2.38
N GLU A 120 2.03 -5.76 -3.70
CA GLU A 120 1.00 -6.48 -4.47
C GLU A 120 1.09 -7.99 -4.19
N ARG A 121 2.28 -8.58 -4.32
CA ARG A 121 2.54 -9.98 -3.97
C ARG A 121 2.18 -10.30 -2.51
N TYR A 122 2.49 -9.37 -1.60
CA TYR A 122 2.09 -9.49 -0.19
C TYR A 122 0.56 -9.65 -0.03
N ARG A 123 -0.23 -8.87 -0.78
CA ARG A 123 -1.71 -8.86 -0.72
C ARG A 123 -2.35 -10.05 -1.42
N GLU A 124 -1.73 -10.53 -2.48
CA GLU A 124 -2.15 -11.75 -3.19
C GLU A 124 -2.02 -12.99 -2.29
N LEU A 125 -1.01 -13.00 -1.43
CA LEU A 125 -0.80 -14.08 -0.47
C LEU A 125 -1.77 -13.97 0.72
N ILE A 126 -2.37 -15.12 1.10
CA ILE A 126 -3.15 -15.35 2.33
C ILE A 126 -4.31 -14.36 2.59
N GLY A 127 -4.86 -13.71 1.56
CA GLY A 127 -6.23 -13.14 1.52
C GLY A 127 -6.70 -12.30 2.73
N GLY A 128 -5.77 -11.72 3.50
CA GLY A 128 -6.06 -11.06 4.77
C GLY A 128 -6.45 -9.60 4.60
N GLN A 129 -7.33 -9.11 5.47
CA GLN A 129 -7.65 -7.68 5.54
C GLN A 129 -6.37 -6.85 5.77
N PRO A 130 -6.17 -5.73 5.03
CA PRO A 130 -4.97 -4.93 5.20
C PRO A 130 -4.83 -4.41 6.63
N LYS A 131 -3.72 -4.74 7.31
CA LYS A 131 -3.44 -4.21 8.65
C LYS A 131 -2.98 -2.74 8.56
N LEU A 132 -3.13 -1.99 9.65
CA LEU A 132 -2.75 -0.58 9.73
C LEU A 132 -1.30 -0.31 9.26
N ALA A 133 -0.35 -1.19 9.63
CA ALA A 133 1.04 -1.08 9.21
C ALA A 133 1.23 -1.23 7.69
N GLU A 134 0.40 -2.06 7.04
CA GLU A 134 0.41 -2.27 5.60
C GLU A 134 -0.19 -1.08 4.87
N THR A 135 -1.25 -0.48 5.42
CA THR A 135 -1.82 0.76 4.90
C THR A 135 -0.81 1.91 4.97
N SER A 136 -0.12 2.06 6.10
CA SER A 136 0.88 3.12 6.29
C SER A 136 2.05 3.00 5.32
N LEU A 137 2.63 1.80 5.18
CA LEU A 137 3.72 1.56 4.25
C LEU A 137 3.26 1.79 2.79
N TYR A 138 2.08 1.29 2.44
CA TYR A 138 1.51 1.50 1.10
C TYR A 138 1.35 2.99 0.77
N THR A 139 0.81 3.79 1.70
CA THR A 139 0.67 5.25 1.52
C THR A 139 2.03 5.93 1.35
N ARG A 140 3.07 5.50 2.09
CA ARG A 140 4.42 6.03 1.94
C ARG A 140 5.00 5.73 0.56
N ILE A 141 4.87 4.49 0.09
CA ILE A 141 5.36 4.09 -1.23
C ILE A 141 4.67 4.91 -2.32
N LEU A 142 3.34 5.03 -2.25
CA LEU A 142 2.56 5.83 -3.19
C LEU A 142 2.99 7.30 -3.20
N GLY A 143 3.15 7.90 -2.03
CA GLY A 143 3.65 9.28 -1.92
C GLY A 143 5.01 9.45 -2.60
N GLY A 144 5.91 8.48 -2.41
CA GLY A 144 7.23 8.47 -3.05
C GLY A 144 7.18 8.41 -4.58
N ILE A 145 6.26 7.63 -5.16
CA ILE A 145 6.05 7.56 -6.62
C ILE A 145 5.57 8.90 -7.15
N ILE A 146 4.51 9.46 -6.55
CA ILE A 146 3.91 10.72 -6.98
C ILE A 146 4.94 11.86 -6.92
N SER A 147 5.71 11.95 -5.83
CA SER A 147 6.75 12.98 -5.69
C SER A 147 7.84 12.85 -6.76
N ARG A 148 8.22 11.63 -7.17
CA ARG A 148 9.19 11.43 -8.27
C ARG A 148 8.64 11.83 -9.62
N GLU A 149 7.39 11.49 -9.91
CA GLU A 149 6.74 11.85 -11.18
C GLU A 149 6.59 13.38 -11.31
N GLN A 150 6.22 14.05 -10.22
CA GLN A 150 6.13 15.52 -10.18
C GLN A 150 7.50 16.19 -10.37
N ALA A 151 8.56 15.64 -9.76
CA ALA A 151 9.93 16.14 -9.95
C ALA A 151 10.43 15.93 -11.39
N ALA A 152 10.16 14.79 -12.00
CA ALA A 152 10.53 14.49 -13.38
C ALA A 152 9.80 15.39 -14.40
N GLY A 153 8.55 15.75 -14.12
CA GLY A 153 7.78 16.69 -14.95
C GLY A 153 8.27 18.14 -14.89
N GLN A 154 9.01 18.53 -13.85
CA GLN A 154 9.55 19.89 -13.69
C GLN A 154 10.97 20.07 -14.24
N SER A 155 11.72 18.97 -14.48
CA SER A 155 13.08 19.02 -15.03
C SER A 155 13.17 19.03 -16.57
N ALA A 156 12.03 18.91 -17.27
CA ALA A 156 11.99 18.95 -18.72
C ALA A 156 11.86 20.39 -19.23
N SER A 157 12.97 21.14 -19.25
CA SER A 157 13.05 22.41 -19.97
C SER A 157 12.91 22.19 -21.49
N PRO A 158 12.19 23.04 -22.22
CA PRO A 158 12.05 22.90 -23.67
C PRO A 158 13.39 23.22 -24.39
N PRO A 159 13.69 22.60 -25.53
CA PRO A 159 14.87 22.95 -26.31
C PRO A 159 14.73 24.38 -26.85
N SER A 160 15.78 25.18 -26.65
CA SER A 160 15.91 26.56 -27.13
C SER A 160 15.84 26.60 -28.66
N VAL A 161 14.77 27.20 -29.21
CA VAL A 161 14.58 27.37 -30.65
C VAL A 161 15.31 28.64 -31.12
N ALA A 162 16.24 28.46 -32.07
CA ALA A 162 16.96 29.53 -32.74
C ALA A 162 16.02 30.36 -33.64
N HIS A 163 16.29 31.67 -33.67
CA HIS A 163 15.69 32.68 -34.55
C HIS A 163 15.92 32.40 -36.05
N PHE A 164 14.90 32.64 -36.90
CA PHE A 164 14.99 33.22 -38.25
C PHE A 164 13.55 33.60 -38.75
N PRO A 165 13.39 34.47 -39.77
CA PRO A 165 12.38 35.53 -39.74
C PRO A 165 11.19 35.35 -40.72
N HIS A 166 10.17 36.16 -40.44
CA HIS A 166 8.97 36.56 -41.22
C HIS A 166 8.79 36.05 -42.66
N HIS A 167 7.57 35.56 -42.97
CA HIS A 167 6.70 36.14 -44.01
C HIS A 167 5.22 35.68 -43.90
N ALA A 168 4.35 36.69 -43.78
CA ALA A 168 2.98 36.90 -44.30
C ALA A 168 1.95 35.76 -44.58
N ARG A 169 0.77 35.97 -43.94
CA ARG A 169 -0.64 35.91 -44.43
C ARG A 169 -1.40 34.57 -44.53
N GLY A 170 -2.49 34.53 -43.75
CA GLY A 170 -3.74 33.78 -43.99
C GLY A 170 -4.54 33.59 -42.70
N PRO A 171 -5.82 34.01 -42.59
CA PRO A 171 -6.63 33.72 -41.41
C PRO A 171 -7.18 32.29 -41.55
N VAL A 172 -6.51 31.34 -40.91
CA VAL A 172 -7.01 29.97 -40.80
C VAL A 172 -7.28 29.72 -39.32
N HIS A 173 -8.56 29.47 -39.00
CA HIS A 173 -8.99 28.96 -37.71
C HIS A 173 -8.06 27.83 -37.25
N HIS A 174 -7.31 28.07 -36.17
CA HIS A 174 -6.60 27.01 -35.46
C HIS A 174 -7.56 26.42 -34.42
N PRO A 175 -7.82 25.10 -34.45
CA PRO A 175 -8.26 24.40 -33.25
C PRO A 175 -7.11 24.47 -32.26
N THR A 176 -7.37 24.99 -31.06
CA THR A 176 -6.44 24.95 -29.94
C THR A 176 -6.16 23.49 -29.59
N ASN A 177 -5.05 22.96 -30.13
CA ASN A 177 -4.58 21.60 -29.86
C ASN A 177 -3.84 21.54 -28.51
N GLY A 178 -4.45 22.09 -27.46
CA GLY A 178 -4.08 21.85 -26.08
C GLY A 178 -4.99 20.75 -25.55
N LYS A 179 -4.50 19.51 -25.51
CA LYS A 179 -5.25 18.42 -24.86
C LYS A 179 -5.64 18.86 -23.45
N PRO A 180 -6.92 18.77 -23.05
CA PRO A 180 -7.31 19.13 -21.69
C PRO A 180 -6.52 18.26 -20.71
N HIS A 181 -5.80 18.91 -19.78
CA HIS A 181 -5.04 18.23 -18.73
C HIS A 181 -5.95 17.47 -17.73
N GLY A 182 -7.26 17.62 -17.85
CA GLY A 182 -8.29 16.90 -17.10
C GLY A 182 -9.70 17.34 -17.47
N TYR A 183 -10.69 16.62 -16.96
CA TYR A 183 -12.11 16.97 -17.03
C TYR A 183 -12.57 17.52 -15.68
N GLN A 184 -13.61 18.37 -15.70
CA GLN A 184 -14.26 18.79 -14.48
C GLN A 184 -14.96 17.56 -13.85
N LEU A 185 -14.73 17.35 -12.57
CA LEU A 185 -15.33 16.27 -11.78
C LEU A 185 -16.35 16.85 -10.82
N ARG A 186 -17.55 16.27 -10.80
CA ARG A 186 -18.54 16.48 -9.74
C ARG A 186 -18.29 15.51 -8.58
N TYR A 187 -17.95 16.02 -7.41
CA TYR A 187 -17.74 15.24 -6.19
C TYR A 187 -18.93 15.45 -5.23
N GLU A 188 -19.73 14.41 -5.06
CA GLU A 188 -20.94 14.42 -4.25
C GLU A 188 -20.74 13.60 -2.98
N ILE A 189 -20.78 14.26 -1.82
CA ILE A 189 -20.56 13.62 -0.51
C ILE A 189 -21.92 13.45 0.18
N ARG A 190 -22.31 12.20 0.38
CA ARG A 190 -23.54 11.80 1.06
C ARG A 190 -23.21 11.38 2.48
N VAL A 191 -23.49 12.25 3.43
CA VAL A 191 -23.32 11.93 4.85
C VAL A 191 -24.61 11.31 5.39
N PHE A 192 -24.50 10.19 6.09
CA PHE A 192 -25.66 9.53 6.68
C PHE A 192 -26.44 10.47 7.60
N ASN A 193 -27.78 10.42 7.56
CA ASN A 193 -28.71 11.33 8.25
C ASN A 193 -28.70 12.81 7.79
N ILE A 194 -28.04 13.13 6.68
CA ILE A 194 -28.16 14.44 6.03
C ILE A 194 -28.91 14.27 4.70
N ALA A 195 -30.02 15.00 4.56
CA ALA A 195 -30.86 14.91 3.36
C ALA A 195 -30.19 15.50 2.11
N THR A 196 -29.46 16.60 2.27
CA THR A 196 -28.83 17.33 1.17
C THR A 196 -27.36 16.91 1.02
N PRO A 197 -26.94 16.39 -0.15
CA PRO A 197 -25.55 16.05 -0.37
C PRO A 197 -24.67 17.30 -0.41
N ILE A 198 -23.43 17.16 0.02
CA ILE A 198 -22.42 18.22 -0.07
C ILE A 198 -21.75 18.07 -1.44
N ILE A 199 -21.88 19.08 -2.29
CA ILE A 199 -21.32 19.06 -3.64
C ILE A 199 -20.03 19.89 -3.68
N ARG A 200 -19.00 19.32 -4.31
CA ARG A 200 -17.72 19.96 -4.64
C ARG A 200 -17.37 19.69 -6.09
N TYR A 201 -16.50 20.53 -6.64
CA TYR A 201 -15.96 20.35 -7.98
C TYR A 201 -14.45 20.23 -7.91
N ASP A 202 -13.91 19.33 -8.72
CA ASP A 202 -12.46 19.11 -8.82
C ASP A 202 -12.05 18.83 -10.27
N MET A 203 -10.77 18.55 -10.49
CA MET A 203 -10.28 18.11 -11.80
C MET A 203 -9.90 16.63 -11.73
N VAL A 204 -10.41 15.84 -12.68
CA VAL A 204 -9.99 14.45 -12.88
C VAL A 204 -9.04 14.37 -14.08
N PRO A 205 -7.87 13.70 -13.97
CA PRO A 205 -6.98 13.52 -15.11
C PRO A 205 -7.68 12.80 -16.26
N ALA A 206 -7.47 13.27 -17.50
CA ALA A 206 -8.10 12.68 -18.69
C ALA A 206 -7.74 11.18 -18.86
N ALA A 207 -6.55 10.78 -18.41
CA ALA A 207 -6.10 9.39 -18.42
C ALA A 207 -6.94 8.44 -17.54
N LEU A 208 -7.72 8.97 -16.58
CA LEU A 208 -8.63 8.18 -15.74
C LEU A 208 -10.07 8.18 -16.27
N CYS A 209 -10.37 8.96 -17.31
CA CYS A 209 -11.70 9.06 -17.89
C CYS A 209 -11.83 8.13 -19.10
N THR A 210 -11.59 6.84 -18.87
CA THR A 210 -11.69 5.78 -19.88
C THR A 210 -12.71 4.75 -19.43
N THR A 211 -13.22 3.93 -20.36
CA THR A 211 -14.18 2.85 -20.05
C THR A 211 -13.62 1.80 -19.10
N ASP A 212 -12.29 1.64 -19.08
CA ASP A 212 -11.57 0.76 -18.17
C ASP A 212 -10.42 1.56 -17.53
N PRO A 213 -10.73 2.37 -16.50
CA PRO A 213 -9.75 3.24 -15.89
C PRO A 213 -8.78 2.41 -15.05
N PRO A 214 -7.46 2.69 -15.10
CA PRO A 214 -6.48 1.95 -14.32
C PRO A 214 -6.85 1.91 -12.83
N GLU A 215 -7.08 0.71 -12.28
CA GLU A 215 -7.70 0.53 -10.97
C GLU A 215 -6.90 1.24 -9.87
N MET A 216 -5.58 1.10 -9.92
CA MET A 216 -4.67 1.66 -8.91
C MET A 216 -4.69 3.20 -8.93
N GLN A 217 -4.54 3.82 -10.10
CA GLN A 217 -4.54 5.26 -10.25
C GLN A 217 -5.91 5.86 -9.89
N THR A 218 -6.99 5.15 -10.20
CA THR A 218 -8.35 5.49 -9.78
C THR A 218 -8.46 5.49 -8.26
N ARG A 219 -8.03 4.42 -7.58
CA ARG A 219 -8.04 4.35 -6.10
C ARG A 219 -7.22 5.47 -5.46
N ILE A 220 -6.05 5.80 -6.01
CA ILE A 220 -5.20 6.90 -5.53
C ILE A 220 -5.92 8.24 -5.68
N PHE A 221 -6.50 8.49 -6.86
CA PHE A 221 -7.25 9.70 -7.14
C PHE A 221 -8.39 9.90 -6.13
N LEU A 222 -9.19 8.85 -5.89
CA LEU A 222 -10.29 8.90 -4.91
C LEU A 222 -9.80 9.16 -3.48
N ALA A 223 -8.72 8.50 -3.05
CA ALA A 223 -8.15 8.72 -1.73
C ALA A 223 -7.66 10.17 -1.54
N ASN A 224 -7.04 10.75 -2.57
CA ASN A 224 -6.61 12.15 -2.56
C ASN A 224 -7.79 13.12 -2.57
N LEU A 225 -8.84 12.82 -3.32
CA LEU A 225 -10.06 13.61 -3.36
C LEU A 225 -10.72 13.67 -1.97
N VAL A 226 -10.89 12.51 -1.32
CA VAL A 226 -11.39 12.43 0.06
C VAL A 226 -10.50 13.25 1.00
N LYS A 227 -9.18 13.03 0.97
CA LYS A 227 -8.23 13.75 1.84
C LYS A 227 -8.30 15.26 1.66
N LYS A 228 -8.43 15.74 0.42
CA LYS A 228 -8.50 17.17 0.09
C LYS A 228 -9.73 17.83 0.72
N HIS A 229 -10.89 17.20 0.65
CA HIS A 229 -12.15 17.79 1.08
C HIS A 229 -12.56 17.43 2.53
N HIS A 230 -11.96 16.40 3.14
CA HIS A 230 -12.32 15.89 4.47
C HIS A 230 -12.39 16.97 5.56
N SER A 231 -11.31 17.76 5.69
CA SER A 231 -11.22 18.79 6.72
C SER A 231 -12.26 19.90 6.56
N GLU A 232 -12.65 20.22 5.33
CA GLU A 232 -13.70 21.21 5.06
C GLU A 232 -15.07 20.65 5.41
N VAL A 233 -15.36 19.41 5.01
CA VAL A 233 -16.62 18.72 5.32
C VAL A 233 -16.80 18.60 6.84
N MET A 234 -15.75 18.26 7.57
CA MET A 234 -15.77 18.19 9.03
C MET A 234 -16.12 19.52 9.71
N LYS A 235 -15.87 20.66 9.07
CA LYS A 235 -16.17 22.00 9.61
C LYS A 235 -17.58 22.48 9.31
N LEU A 236 -18.27 21.88 8.33
CA LEU A 236 -19.60 22.35 7.91
C LEU A 236 -20.67 22.15 8.99
N HIS A 237 -20.56 21.08 9.79
CA HIS A 237 -21.55 20.74 10.79
C HIS A 237 -20.90 20.19 12.06
N PRO A 238 -21.52 20.38 13.24
CA PRO A 238 -21.16 19.67 14.45
C PRO A 238 -21.63 18.21 14.35
N TRP A 239 -20.83 17.37 13.71
CA TRP A 239 -21.16 15.98 13.45
C TRP A 239 -21.35 15.19 14.76
N THR A 240 -22.41 14.38 14.81
CA THR A 240 -22.64 13.36 15.86
C THR A 240 -22.30 12.01 15.28
N CYS A 241 -21.69 11.12 16.06
CA CYS A 241 -21.35 9.79 15.60
C CYS A 241 -22.60 9.05 15.11
N TRP A 242 -22.45 8.30 14.02
CA TRP A 242 -23.55 7.60 13.39
C TRP A 242 -24.17 6.49 14.28
N ASN A 243 -23.39 5.95 15.22
CA ASN A 243 -23.77 4.78 16.02
C ASN A 243 -23.84 5.05 17.54
N CYS A 244 -23.57 6.27 17.99
CA CYS A 244 -23.63 6.62 19.41
C CYS A 244 -23.81 8.14 19.60
N PRO A 245 -24.20 8.62 20.79
CA PRO A 245 -24.48 10.04 21.02
C PRO A 245 -23.21 10.92 21.11
N ALA A 246 -22.02 10.34 21.00
CA ALA A 246 -20.78 11.11 21.09
C ALA A 246 -20.57 12.00 19.87
N ARG A 247 -19.90 13.13 20.08
CA ARG A 247 -19.44 14.00 18.99
C ARG A 247 -18.50 13.23 18.06
N ALA A 248 -18.68 13.38 16.76
CA ALA A 248 -17.76 12.81 15.79
C ALA A 248 -16.49 13.64 15.65
N VAL A 249 -15.37 12.94 15.54
CA VAL A 249 -14.02 13.50 15.37
C VAL A 249 -13.50 13.30 13.94
N SER A 250 -14.18 12.48 13.15
CA SER A 250 -13.80 12.13 11.78
C SER A 250 -15.00 11.59 11.00
N LEU A 251 -14.78 11.34 9.71
CA LEU A 251 -15.70 10.70 8.76
C LEU A 251 -15.02 9.47 8.15
N VAL A 252 -15.74 8.36 8.11
CA VAL A 252 -15.38 7.19 7.31
C VAL A 252 -15.94 7.38 5.91
N HIS A 253 -15.10 7.33 4.89
CA HIS A 253 -15.47 7.57 3.50
C HIS A 253 -15.41 6.28 2.67
N THR A 254 -16.37 6.12 1.76
CA THR A 254 -16.44 5.03 0.78
C THR A 254 -16.83 5.62 -0.59
N PRO A 255 -15.85 6.16 -1.34
CA PRO A 255 -16.10 6.77 -2.64
C PRO A 255 -16.38 5.72 -3.72
N ALA A 256 -17.47 5.92 -4.46
CA ALA A 256 -17.82 5.21 -5.69
C ALA A 256 -17.51 6.12 -6.90
N SER A 257 -16.72 5.61 -7.84
CA SER A 257 -16.28 6.37 -9.01
C SER A 257 -17.10 6.07 -10.25
N TYR A 258 -17.54 7.12 -10.94
CA TYR A 258 -18.17 7.09 -12.25
C TYR A 258 -17.42 8.03 -13.19
N ILE A 259 -16.09 7.99 -13.12
CA ILE A 259 -15.18 8.88 -13.87
C ILE A 259 -15.06 8.50 -15.35
N HIS A 260 -15.56 7.33 -15.73
CA HIS A 260 -15.65 6.86 -17.12
C HIS A 260 -16.82 7.47 -17.89
N LEU A 261 -17.74 8.18 -17.22
CA LEU A 261 -18.89 8.83 -17.86
C LEU A 261 -18.49 10.12 -18.57
N SER A 262 -19.32 10.57 -19.52
CA SER A 262 -19.12 11.84 -20.23
C SER A 262 -19.19 13.07 -19.32
N ASP A 263 -19.91 12.97 -18.20
CA ASP A 263 -19.85 13.90 -17.07
C ASP A 263 -19.27 13.16 -15.85
N PRO A 264 -17.93 13.23 -15.64
CA PRO A 264 -17.26 12.48 -14.60
C PRO A 264 -17.77 12.85 -13.21
N GLN A 265 -18.11 11.84 -12.40
CA GLN A 265 -18.53 12.06 -11.02
C GLN A 265 -17.98 11.03 -10.03
N VAL A 266 -17.89 11.44 -8.78
CA VAL A 266 -17.62 10.57 -7.63
C VAL A 266 -18.73 10.79 -6.60
N VAL A 267 -19.35 9.71 -6.17
CA VAL A 267 -20.34 9.71 -5.08
C VAL A 267 -19.69 9.07 -3.86
N ASP A 268 -19.53 9.82 -2.77
CA ASP A 268 -18.85 9.37 -1.57
C ASP A 268 -19.78 9.30 -0.38
N PHE A 269 -19.96 8.07 0.10
CA PHE A 269 -20.75 7.77 1.27
C PHE A 269 -19.90 7.94 2.51
N ALA A 270 -20.30 8.88 3.36
CA ALA A 270 -19.55 9.26 4.55
C ALA A 270 -20.34 9.00 5.84
N GLN A 271 -19.66 8.49 6.87
CA GLN A 271 -20.24 8.28 8.20
C GLN A 271 -19.42 8.95 9.30
N PRO A 272 -20.04 9.81 10.12
CA PRO A 272 -19.36 10.46 11.23
C PRO A 272 -19.03 9.47 12.36
N VAL A 273 -17.80 9.49 12.86
CA VAL A 273 -17.32 8.54 13.89
C VAL A 273 -16.70 9.24 15.10
N CYS A 274 -16.98 8.71 16.29
CA CYS A 274 -16.55 9.30 17.56
C CYS A 274 -15.06 9.14 17.88
N ILE A 275 -14.42 8.06 17.40
CA ILE A 275 -13.02 7.72 17.68
C ILE A 275 -12.42 7.05 16.45
N ASN A 276 -11.27 7.54 15.99
CA ASN A 276 -10.51 6.90 14.92
C ASN A 276 -10.00 5.51 15.37
N GLY A 277 -10.25 4.49 14.57
CA GLY A 277 -9.96 3.08 14.87
C GLY A 277 -10.89 2.45 15.93
N GLY A 278 -11.88 3.19 16.41
CA GLY A 278 -12.84 2.73 17.41
C GLY A 278 -13.88 1.76 16.86
N VAL A 279 -14.71 1.22 17.77
CA VAL A 279 -15.81 0.29 17.43
C VAL A 279 -16.81 0.87 16.43
N CYS A 280 -17.14 2.16 16.54
CA CYS A 280 -18.08 2.82 15.61
C CYS A 280 -17.49 2.96 14.19
N GLU A 281 -16.17 3.16 14.06
CA GLU A 281 -15.52 3.17 12.74
C GLU A 281 -15.47 1.77 12.12
N LYS A 282 -15.12 0.75 12.90
CA LYS A 282 -15.11 -0.64 12.40
C LYS A 282 -16.49 -1.06 11.90
N ALA A 283 -17.52 -0.78 12.68
CA ALA A 283 -18.91 -1.04 12.30
C ALA A 283 -19.34 -0.25 11.04
N ALA A 284 -18.91 1.02 10.90
CA ALA A 284 -19.17 1.83 9.71
C ALA A 284 -18.60 1.15 8.45
N ARG A 285 -17.33 0.74 8.52
CA ARG A 285 -16.64 0.07 7.40
C ARG A 285 -17.29 -1.26 7.04
N GLU A 286 -17.67 -2.06 8.03
CA GLU A 286 -18.37 -3.34 7.81
C GLU A 286 -19.73 -3.14 7.13
N MET A 287 -20.51 -2.18 7.60
CA MET A 287 -21.81 -1.84 7.01
C MET A 287 -21.65 -1.37 5.55
N MET A 288 -20.78 -0.39 5.31
CA MET A 288 -20.53 0.13 3.95
C MET A 288 -20.02 -0.97 3.01
N ASN A 289 -19.13 -1.85 3.47
CA ASN A 289 -18.65 -2.98 2.67
C ASN A 289 -19.77 -3.96 2.32
N LYS A 290 -20.68 -4.23 3.26
CA LYS A 290 -21.84 -5.11 3.02
C LYS A 290 -22.77 -4.50 1.99
N GLU A 291 -23.05 -3.20 2.10
CA GLU A 291 -23.95 -2.48 1.20
C GLU A 291 -23.39 -2.38 -0.22
N MET A 292 -22.10 -2.05 -0.36
CA MET A 292 -21.42 -2.04 -1.66
C MET A 292 -21.41 -3.41 -2.33
N ARG A 293 -21.28 -4.50 -1.57
CA ARG A 293 -21.37 -5.88 -2.11
C ARG A 293 -22.78 -6.20 -2.60
N LEU A 294 -23.81 -5.75 -1.89
CA LEU A 294 -25.20 -5.96 -2.30
C LEU A 294 -25.53 -5.20 -3.58
N VAL A 295 -25.11 -3.94 -3.68
CA VAL A 295 -25.26 -3.13 -4.90
C VAL A 295 -24.52 -3.77 -6.08
N ALA A 296 -23.29 -4.24 -5.87
CA ALA A 296 -22.52 -4.92 -6.90
C ALA A 296 -23.16 -6.26 -7.35
N ALA A 297 -23.75 -7.02 -6.41
CA ALA A 297 -24.46 -8.25 -6.72
C ALA A 297 -25.76 -8.00 -7.49
N GLN A 298 -26.51 -6.96 -7.13
CA GLN A 298 -27.72 -6.54 -7.85
C GLN A 298 -27.42 -6.04 -9.26
N ALA A 299 -26.35 -5.26 -9.43
CA ALA A 299 -25.90 -4.81 -10.75
C ALA A 299 -25.49 -5.99 -11.66
N LYS A 300 -24.85 -7.02 -11.13
CA LYS A 300 -24.51 -8.24 -11.88
C LYS A 300 -25.71 -9.12 -12.24
N ALA A 301 -26.79 -9.07 -11.45
CA ALA A 301 -28.02 -9.81 -11.74
C ALA A 301 -28.93 -9.09 -12.75
N ALA A 302 -28.65 -7.82 -13.05
CA ALA A 302 -29.40 -6.99 -13.99
C ALA A 302 -28.78 -6.92 -15.40
N ILE A 303 -27.66 -7.64 -15.62
CA ILE A 303 -26.97 -7.82 -16.91
C ILE A 303 -27.13 -9.27 -17.34
#